data_AF-A0AB36ZQ13-F1
#
_entry.id   AF-A0AB36ZQ13-F1
#
_cell.length_a   1.000
_cell.length_b   1.000
_cell.length_c   1.000
_cell.angle_alpha   90.00
_cell.angle_beta   90.00
_cell.angle_gamma   90.00
#
_symmetry.space_group_name_H-M   'P 1'
#
loop_
_entity.id
_entity.type
_entity.pdbx_description
1 polymer ?
#
loop_
_entity_poly.entity_id
_entity_poly.type
_entity_poly.pdbx_seq_one_letter_code
_entity_poly.pdbx_strand_id
1 'polypeptide(L)'
;MRRLRALATALLLLPALAACAPGGATGAPSGTAAATVAATTATPSQATPDPARSSAASAPAPGVTVSVQQNRSDIAGGTMAFEVHNGSGAPIEVTAARLTDPRLAAPLTWTGGTGVPDGTSRDLRVDVPEPACPAAEAPTALEVVLAIDGHGEHAYPADDPFSFVDALARSGCFARTVDADLALRIDTSGGAAHEPARLTITADVRGAPIVLRSVDATILLQPPDAADAWTLDRSVPAGTLGSVVLDAVPTRCDTHALAEDKVGTRLPVTVETAGRQGTVVVAATPEQKGELYAFITAYCAS
;
A
#
# COMPACT_ATOMS: atom_id res chain seq x y z
N MET A 1 -45.43 -31.96 12.03
CA MET A 1 -46.30 -31.01 12.77
C MET A 1 -45.75 -30.85 14.19
N ARG A 2 -45.78 -29.63 14.76
CA ARG A 2 -45.21 -29.17 16.07
C ARG A 2 -43.67 -29.07 16.06
N ARG A 3 -43.04 -27.92 15.78
CA ARG A 3 -42.96 -26.61 16.47
C ARG A 3 -42.58 -26.72 17.95
N LEU A 4 -41.29 -26.56 18.25
CA LEU A 4 -40.82 -25.93 19.50
C LEU A 4 -40.03 -24.67 19.13
N ARG A 5 -40.57 -23.52 19.53
CA ARG A 5 -39.92 -22.21 19.51
C ARG A 5 -39.37 -21.97 20.92
N ALA A 6 -38.06 -21.84 21.07
CA ALA A 6 -37.46 -21.30 22.28
C ALA A 6 -37.33 -19.77 22.10
N LEU A 7 -38.09 -19.03 22.90
CA LEU A 7 -37.93 -17.58 23.09
C LEU A 7 -36.74 -17.37 24.05
N ALA A 8 -35.69 -16.70 23.58
CA ALA A 8 -34.63 -16.17 24.43
C ALA A 8 -34.76 -14.64 24.46
N THR A 9 -35.01 -14.14 25.66
CA THR A 9 -35.22 -12.74 26.03
C THR A 9 -33.89 -11.99 25.97
N ALA A 10 -33.76 -10.96 25.12
CA ALA A 10 -32.61 -10.06 25.10
C ALA A 10 -32.86 -8.88 26.05
N LEU A 11 -32.06 -8.83 27.12
CA LEU A 11 -32.03 -7.75 28.11
C LEU A 11 -31.11 -6.63 27.58
N LEU A 12 -31.64 -5.40 27.49
CA LEU A 12 -30.89 -4.18 27.19
C LEU A 12 -29.86 -3.87 28.29
N LEU A 13 -28.65 -3.45 27.91
CA LEU A 13 -27.79 -2.56 28.69
C LEU A 13 -26.93 -1.69 27.74
N LEU A 14 -27.33 -0.42 27.60
CA LEU A 14 -26.48 0.66 27.11
C LEU A 14 -25.73 1.29 28.28
N PRO A 15 -24.43 1.57 28.16
CA PRO A 15 -23.78 2.60 28.96
C PRO A 15 -23.55 3.87 28.15
N ALA A 16 -24.02 4.98 28.72
CA ALA A 16 -23.74 6.34 28.32
C ALA A 16 -22.29 6.72 28.67
N LEU A 17 -21.56 7.34 27.73
CA LEU A 17 -20.29 8.01 28.04
C LEU A 17 -20.53 9.51 28.17
N ALA A 18 -20.33 9.97 29.41
CA ALA A 18 -20.44 11.34 29.84
C ALA A 18 -19.22 12.16 29.41
N ALA A 19 -19.48 13.35 28.88
CA ALA A 19 -18.50 14.39 28.65
C ALA A 19 -18.08 15.04 29.98
N CYS A 20 -16.79 15.34 30.13
CA CYS A 20 -16.29 16.25 31.16
C CYS A 20 -15.12 17.07 30.61
N ALA A 21 -15.39 18.36 30.37
CA ALA A 21 -14.43 19.45 30.51
C ALA A 21 -15.01 20.35 31.61
N PRO A 22 -14.21 20.99 32.50
CA PRO A 22 -13.82 22.38 32.22
C PRO A 22 -12.55 22.91 32.95
N GLY A 23 -12.18 24.16 32.62
CA GLY A 23 -11.45 25.13 33.47
C GLY A 23 -10.02 25.43 33.01
N GLY A 24 -9.60 26.64 32.61
CA GLY A 24 -10.15 27.98 32.81
C GLY A 24 -9.40 28.73 33.92
N ALA A 25 -8.45 29.61 33.58
CA ALA A 25 -7.95 30.75 34.39
C ALA A 25 -7.00 31.60 33.51
N THR A 26 -7.40 32.77 32.97
CA THR A 26 -7.38 34.13 33.54
C THR A 26 -6.03 34.63 34.06
N GLY A 27 -5.54 35.74 33.49
CA GLY A 27 -4.49 36.55 34.11
C GLY A 27 -3.86 37.59 33.19
N ALA A 28 -4.56 38.70 32.93
CA ALA A 28 -3.94 39.98 32.56
C ALA A 28 -3.88 40.87 33.81
N PRO A 29 -2.84 41.72 33.94
CA PRO A 29 -3.17 43.11 34.23
C PRO A 29 -2.35 44.14 33.42
N SER A 30 -3.06 45.21 33.07
CA SER A 30 -2.55 46.50 32.61
C SER A 30 -1.83 47.25 33.74
N GLY A 31 -0.76 47.97 33.40
CA GLY A 31 -0.08 48.89 34.32
C GLY A 31 0.69 49.96 33.55
N THR A 32 0.10 51.15 33.47
CA THR A 32 0.65 52.40 32.92
C THR A 32 1.61 53.05 33.91
N ALA A 33 2.76 53.57 33.47
CA ALA A 33 3.18 54.97 33.68
C ALA A 33 4.68 55.24 33.39
N ALA A 34 4.87 56.47 32.89
CA ALA A 34 5.98 57.40 33.10
C ALA A 34 7.05 57.53 32.00
N ALA A 35 7.00 58.70 31.38
CA ALA A 35 7.96 59.25 30.45
C ALA A 35 9.28 59.63 31.15
N THR A 36 10.40 59.45 30.45
CA THR A 36 11.61 60.23 30.69
C THR A 36 12.32 60.45 29.36
N VAL A 37 12.50 61.74 29.03
CA VAL A 37 13.23 62.24 27.87
C VAL A 37 14.72 62.16 28.17
N ALA A 38 15.51 61.48 27.33
CA ALA A 38 16.96 61.62 27.32
C ALA A 38 17.49 61.48 25.89
N ALA A 39 17.98 62.60 25.36
CA ALA A 39 18.67 62.69 24.09
C ALA A 39 20.08 62.10 24.22
N THR A 40 20.46 61.18 23.33
CA THR A 40 21.87 60.78 23.18
C THR A 40 22.16 60.36 21.74
N THR A 41 22.88 61.24 21.05
CA THR A 41 23.87 61.02 19.96
C THR A 41 23.77 59.75 19.10
N ALA A 42 23.44 59.97 17.82
CA ALA A 42 23.61 59.01 16.74
C ALA A 42 25.09 58.61 16.58
N THR A 43 25.36 57.32 16.72
CA THR A 43 26.63 56.68 16.37
C THR A 43 26.35 55.81 15.14
N PRO A 44 27.10 55.91 14.03
CA PRO A 44 26.86 55.06 12.86
C PRO A 44 27.22 53.62 13.21
N SER A 45 26.20 52.77 13.34
CA SER A 45 26.32 51.33 13.46
C SER A 45 26.88 50.78 12.15
N GLN A 46 28.16 50.45 12.12
CA GLN A 46 28.72 49.58 11.09
C GLN A 46 28.00 48.23 11.18
N ALA A 47 27.16 47.95 10.19
CA ALA A 47 26.61 46.63 9.98
C ALA A 47 27.77 45.69 9.62
N THR A 48 28.22 44.89 10.58
CA THR A 48 28.96 43.66 10.30
C THR A 48 28.08 42.80 9.39
N PRO A 49 28.56 42.38 8.21
CA PRO A 49 27.85 41.37 7.44
C PRO A 49 27.86 40.09 8.27
N ASP A 50 26.67 39.64 8.65
CA ASP A 50 26.44 38.30 9.16
C ASP A 50 27.01 37.32 8.13
N PRO A 51 27.96 36.43 8.46
CA PRO A 51 28.38 35.41 7.54
C PRO A 51 27.21 34.44 7.43
N ALA A 52 26.31 34.71 6.48
CA ALA A 52 25.44 33.71 5.92
C ALA A 52 26.36 32.54 5.54
N ARG A 53 26.36 31.51 6.39
CA ARG A 53 26.92 30.21 6.07
C ARG A 53 26.10 29.72 4.89
N SER A 54 26.55 30.08 3.69
CA SER A 54 26.23 29.39 2.46
C SER A 54 26.76 27.98 2.67
N SER A 55 25.90 27.13 3.24
CA SER A 55 26.12 25.70 3.27
C SER A 55 26.15 25.29 1.81
N ALA A 56 27.35 25.20 1.24
CA ALA A 56 27.53 24.57 -0.06
C ALA A 56 26.83 23.22 0.04
N ALA A 57 25.86 22.98 -0.85
CA ALA A 57 25.23 21.67 -0.95
C ALA A 57 26.38 20.68 -1.15
N SER A 58 26.57 19.78 -0.18
CA SER A 58 27.47 18.64 -0.32
C SER A 58 27.08 17.87 -1.58
N ALA A 59 28.01 17.18 -2.21
CA ALA A 59 27.62 16.24 -3.26
C ALA A 59 26.92 15.03 -2.62
N PRO A 60 26.06 14.31 -3.37
CA PRO A 60 25.57 13.00 -2.95
C PRO A 60 26.73 12.06 -2.58
N ALA A 61 26.52 11.19 -1.60
CA ALA A 61 27.51 10.21 -1.18
C ALA A 61 27.81 9.26 -2.36
N PRO A 62 29.08 9.17 -2.83
CA PRO A 62 29.42 8.30 -3.93
C PRO A 62 29.24 6.83 -3.53
N GLY A 63 28.78 6.00 -4.48
CA GLY A 63 28.63 4.55 -4.27
C GLY A 63 27.34 4.13 -3.56
N VAL A 64 26.44 5.07 -3.22
CA VAL A 64 25.10 4.74 -2.72
C VAL A 64 24.12 4.60 -3.88
N THR A 65 23.35 3.52 -3.91
CA THR A 65 22.25 3.31 -4.86
C THR A 65 20.94 3.04 -4.13
N VAL A 66 19.83 3.34 -4.80
CA VAL A 66 18.48 3.21 -4.23
C VAL A 66 17.58 2.47 -5.21
N SER A 67 16.76 1.56 -4.69
CA SER A 67 15.66 0.97 -5.43
C SER A 67 14.34 1.14 -4.68
N VAL A 68 13.26 1.37 -5.42
CA VAL A 68 11.88 1.35 -4.93
C VAL A 68 11.32 -0.02 -5.24
N GLN A 69 10.98 -0.78 -4.20
CA GLN A 69 10.49 -2.14 -4.38
C GLN A 69 9.50 -2.54 -3.30
N GLN A 70 8.66 -3.50 -3.64
CA GLN A 70 7.61 -4.03 -2.76
C GLN A 70 7.74 -5.55 -2.70
N ASN A 71 8.34 -6.07 -1.64
CA ASN A 71 8.45 -7.52 -1.46
C ASN A 71 7.09 -8.11 -1.07
N ARG A 72 6.93 -9.44 -1.20
CA ARG A 72 5.65 -10.13 -0.91
C ARG A 72 5.12 -9.87 0.51
N SER A 73 6.02 -9.73 1.48
CA SER A 73 5.65 -9.35 2.86
C SER A 73 5.13 -7.92 2.94
N ASP A 74 5.71 -7.00 2.15
CA ASP A 74 5.31 -5.61 2.12
C ASP A 74 3.95 -5.45 1.41
N ILE A 75 3.68 -6.21 0.32
CA ILE A 75 2.36 -6.27 -0.32
C ILE A 75 1.27 -6.67 0.69
N ALA A 76 1.55 -7.69 1.51
CA ALA A 76 0.60 -8.15 2.52
C ALA A 76 0.38 -7.11 3.63
N GLY A 77 1.43 -6.33 3.96
CA GLY A 77 1.39 -5.25 4.93
C GLY A 77 0.88 -3.91 4.40
N GLY A 78 0.69 -3.75 3.08
CA GLY A 78 0.35 -2.46 2.48
C GLY A 78 1.51 -1.45 2.50
N THR A 79 2.75 -1.94 2.59
CA THR A 79 3.98 -1.13 2.66
C THR A 79 4.82 -1.32 1.41
N MET A 80 5.86 -0.52 1.23
CA MET A 80 6.96 -0.71 0.27
C MET A 80 8.29 -0.34 0.94
N ALA A 81 9.44 -0.65 0.33
CA ALA A 81 10.75 -0.29 0.85
C ALA A 81 11.59 0.52 -0.14
N PHE A 82 12.24 1.58 0.35
CA PHE A 82 13.43 2.09 -0.30
C PHE A 82 14.58 1.16 0.09
N GLU A 83 15.04 0.31 -0.84
CA GLU A 83 16.24 -0.48 -0.63
C GLU A 83 17.45 0.42 -0.90
N VAL A 84 18.21 0.74 0.14
CA VAL A 84 19.43 1.53 0.04
C VAL A 84 20.61 0.58 0.10
N HIS A 85 21.41 0.55 -0.97
CA HIS A 85 22.67 -0.17 -1.04
C HIS A 85 23.84 0.79 -0.80
N ASN A 86 24.76 0.39 0.08
CA ASN A 86 25.96 1.16 0.37
C ASN A 86 27.19 0.49 -0.25
N GLY A 87 27.76 1.10 -1.29
CA GLY A 87 29.06 0.76 -1.86
C GLY A 87 30.09 1.89 -1.72
N SER A 88 29.98 2.72 -0.68
CA SER A 88 30.85 3.89 -0.48
C SER A 88 32.24 3.56 0.09
N GLY A 89 32.45 2.34 0.59
CA GLY A 89 33.69 1.92 1.25
C GLY A 89 33.73 2.19 2.77
N ALA A 90 32.66 2.76 3.34
CA ALA A 90 32.50 3.02 4.78
C ALA A 90 31.04 2.81 5.20
N PRO A 91 30.74 2.49 6.48
CA PRO A 91 29.36 2.45 6.94
C PRO A 91 28.73 3.85 6.85
N ILE A 92 27.46 3.90 6.44
CA ILE A 92 26.65 5.12 6.40
C ILE A 92 25.45 4.98 7.35
N GLU A 93 24.91 6.10 7.81
CA GLU A 93 23.65 6.18 8.53
C GLU A 93 22.62 6.99 7.74
N VAL A 94 21.54 6.33 7.31
CA VAL A 94 20.41 7.00 6.66
C VAL A 94 19.42 7.46 7.72
N THR A 95 19.06 8.74 7.70
CA THR A 95 18.15 9.34 8.70
C THR A 95 16.80 9.76 8.13
N ALA A 96 16.72 9.96 6.81
CA ALA A 96 15.48 10.23 6.10
C ALA A 96 15.55 9.73 4.65
N ALA A 97 14.40 9.35 4.10
CA ALA A 97 14.22 9.05 2.69
C ALA A 97 12.87 9.58 2.22
N ARG A 98 12.79 10.13 1.00
CA ARG A 98 11.55 10.67 0.45
C ARG A 98 11.46 10.49 -1.05
N LEU A 99 10.34 9.96 -1.53
CA LEU A 99 9.95 9.95 -2.93
C LEU A 99 8.69 10.78 -3.11
N THR A 100 8.76 11.77 -4.00
CA THR A 100 7.58 12.54 -4.44
C THR A 100 7.31 12.18 -5.89
N ASP A 101 6.13 11.64 -6.16
CA ASP A 101 5.68 11.31 -7.51
C ASP A 101 4.25 11.81 -7.69
N PRO A 102 3.94 12.58 -8.77
CA PRO A 102 2.60 13.12 -9.02
C PRO A 102 1.49 12.06 -9.15
N ARG A 103 1.86 10.80 -9.41
CA ARG A 103 0.91 9.68 -9.48
C ARG A 103 0.45 9.21 -8.10
N LEU A 104 1.09 9.66 -7.02
CA LEU A 104 0.78 9.32 -5.63
C LEU A 104 0.11 10.49 -4.93
N ALA A 105 -0.92 10.23 -4.11
CA ALA A 105 -1.66 11.28 -3.41
C ALA A 105 -0.86 11.96 -2.29
N ALA A 106 0.21 11.33 -1.82
CA ALA A 106 1.15 11.87 -0.84
C ALA A 106 2.58 11.38 -1.13
N PRO A 107 3.63 12.11 -0.68
CA PRO A 107 5.00 11.62 -0.75
C PRO A 107 5.21 10.40 0.13
N LEU A 108 5.95 9.41 -0.39
CA LEU A 108 6.46 8.30 0.40
C LEU A 108 7.60 8.81 1.26
N THR A 109 7.44 8.80 2.59
CA THR A 109 8.40 9.40 3.52
C THR A 109 8.81 8.42 4.60
N TRP A 110 10.11 8.22 4.74
CA TRP A 110 10.73 7.47 5.83
C TRP A 110 11.58 8.41 6.69
N THR A 111 11.53 8.25 8.00
CA THR A 111 12.44 8.90 8.95
C THR A 111 12.89 7.89 10.01
N GLY A 112 14.11 8.05 10.51
CA GLY A 112 14.66 7.15 11.52
C GLY A 112 16.17 7.28 11.64
N GLY A 113 16.83 6.18 12.00
CA GLY A 113 18.27 6.04 11.97
C GLY A 113 18.62 4.59 11.63
N THR A 114 19.04 4.36 10.39
CA THR A 114 19.39 3.02 9.89
C THR A 114 20.83 3.03 9.42
N GLY A 115 21.68 2.31 10.14
CA GLY A 115 23.03 2.02 9.70
C GLY A 115 23.01 1.03 8.53
N VAL A 116 23.67 1.39 7.43
CA VAL A 116 23.88 0.54 6.26
C VAL A 116 25.39 0.26 6.15
N PRO A 117 25.87 -0.92 6.59
CA PRO A 117 27.26 -1.31 6.42
C PRO A 117 27.68 -1.30 4.95
N ASP A 118 28.97 -1.05 4.70
CA ASP A 118 29.55 -1.13 3.36
C ASP A 118 29.33 -2.54 2.74
N GLY A 119 29.05 -2.56 1.45
CA GLY A 119 28.73 -3.74 0.66
C GLY A 119 27.36 -4.37 0.96
N THR A 120 26.47 -3.69 1.71
CA THR A 120 25.16 -4.25 2.09
C THR A 120 23.99 -3.36 1.72
N SER A 121 22.78 -3.93 1.73
CA SER A 121 21.53 -3.22 1.52
C SER A 121 20.64 -3.22 2.78
N ARG A 122 19.80 -2.18 2.93
CA ARG A 122 18.76 -2.10 3.95
C ARG A 122 17.46 -1.55 3.39
N ASP A 123 16.36 -2.14 3.83
CA ASP A 123 15.00 -1.72 3.49
C ASP A 123 14.50 -0.63 4.45
N LEU A 124 14.17 0.54 3.92
CA LEU A 124 13.51 1.63 4.63
C LEU A 124 12.01 1.58 4.30
N ARG A 125 11.23 0.92 5.17
CA ARG A 125 9.82 0.63 4.91
C ARG A 125 8.90 1.82 5.17
N VAL A 126 7.96 2.04 4.27
CA VAL A 126 6.96 3.11 4.32
C VAL A 126 5.59 2.59 3.92
N ASP A 127 4.53 3.22 4.43
CA ASP A 127 3.16 2.94 4.02
C ASP A 127 2.92 3.41 2.58
N VAL A 128 2.18 2.61 1.82
CA VAL A 128 1.83 2.95 0.43
C VAL A 128 0.64 3.91 0.44
N PRO A 129 0.76 5.13 -0.10
CA PRO A 129 -0.36 6.06 -0.20
C PRO A 129 -1.32 5.63 -1.31
N GLU A 130 -2.55 6.16 -1.25
CA GLU A 130 -3.49 6.07 -2.36
C GLU A 130 -2.92 6.73 -3.63
N PRO A 131 -3.28 6.24 -4.83
CA PRO A 131 -2.86 6.89 -6.07
C PRO A 131 -3.61 8.22 -6.27
N ALA A 132 -2.95 9.23 -6.85
CA ALA A 132 -3.57 10.52 -7.18
C ALA A 132 -4.50 10.45 -8.40
N CYS A 133 -4.16 9.61 -9.39
CA CYS A 133 -4.82 9.47 -10.69
C CYS A 133 -4.94 10.77 -11.49
N PRO A 134 -3.80 11.37 -11.89
CA PRO A 134 -3.79 12.46 -12.86
C PRO A 134 -4.34 11.99 -14.22
N ALA A 135 -4.86 12.94 -15.01
CA ALA A 135 -5.51 12.65 -16.29
C ALA A 135 -4.54 12.14 -17.38
N ALA A 136 -3.26 12.50 -17.31
CA ALA A 136 -2.19 11.97 -18.16
C ALA A 136 -0.83 12.27 -17.52
N GLU A 137 0.07 11.30 -17.52
CA GLU A 137 1.47 11.51 -17.15
C GLU A 137 2.37 10.48 -17.86
N ALA A 138 3.55 10.92 -18.28
CA ALA A 138 4.56 10.01 -18.82
C ALA A 138 5.31 9.33 -17.66
N PRO A 139 5.84 8.12 -17.86
CA PRO A 139 6.78 7.52 -16.90
C PRO A 139 7.93 8.50 -16.65
N THR A 140 8.15 8.85 -15.39
CA THR A 140 9.25 9.71 -14.98
C THR A 140 10.29 8.85 -14.27
N ALA A 141 11.57 9.14 -14.53
CA ALA A 141 12.65 8.54 -13.76
C ALA A 141 12.44 8.84 -12.27
N LEU A 142 12.55 7.84 -11.42
CA LEU A 142 12.34 8.04 -9.99
C LEU A 142 13.60 8.64 -9.35
N GLU A 143 13.39 9.59 -8.45
CA GLU A 143 14.45 10.15 -7.61
C GLU A 143 14.02 10.07 -6.15
N VAL A 144 14.86 9.44 -5.32
CA VAL A 144 14.66 9.38 -3.87
C VAL A 144 15.62 10.36 -3.21
N VAL A 145 15.09 11.27 -2.41
CA VAL A 145 15.87 12.20 -1.61
C VAL A 145 16.25 11.52 -0.30
N LEU A 146 17.54 11.31 -0.05
CA LEU A 146 18.07 10.72 1.18
C LEU A 146 18.82 11.75 2.02
N ALA A 147 18.70 11.64 3.34
CA ALA A 147 19.60 12.28 4.30
C ALA A 147 20.54 11.24 4.90
N ILE A 148 21.86 11.46 4.76
CA ILE A 148 22.92 10.52 5.15
C ILE A 148 23.96 11.24 6.02
N ASP A 149 24.34 10.64 7.15
CA ASP A 149 25.43 11.07 8.05
C ASP A 149 25.37 12.56 8.46
N GLY A 150 24.18 13.16 8.48
CA GLY A 150 23.99 14.58 8.79
C GLY A 150 24.50 15.55 7.72
N HIS A 151 24.82 15.07 6.51
CA HIS A 151 25.31 15.88 5.38
C HIS A 151 24.21 16.55 4.55
N GLY A 152 23.00 16.71 5.11
CA GLY A 152 21.83 17.25 4.41
C GLY A 152 21.13 16.22 3.51
N GLU A 153 20.13 16.70 2.78
CA GLU A 153 19.32 15.91 1.85
C GLU A 153 19.89 15.97 0.42
N HIS A 154 20.01 14.82 -0.24
CA HIS A 154 20.51 14.68 -1.61
C HIS A 154 19.61 13.76 -2.43
N ALA A 155 19.42 14.08 -3.72
CA ALA A 155 18.66 13.24 -4.64
C ALA A 155 19.53 12.11 -5.19
N TYR A 156 18.97 10.90 -5.22
CA TYR A 156 19.56 9.71 -5.82
C TYR A 156 18.59 9.16 -6.85
N PRO A 157 19.03 8.86 -8.08
CA PRO A 157 18.25 8.08 -9.02
C PRO A 157 17.85 6.76 -8.37
N ALA A 158 16.59 6.38 -8.54
CA ALA A 158 16.05 5.16 -7.98
C ALA A 158 15.54 4.22 -9.07
N ASP A 159 15.96 2.96 -8.97
CA ASP A 159 15.47 1.91 -9.84
C ASP A 159 14.10 1.41 -9.36
N ASP A 160 13.17 1.16 -10.28
CA ASP A 160 11.89 0.50 -10.03
C ASP A 160 11.80 -0.79 -10.85
N PRO A 161 12.55 -1.85 -10.46
CA PRO A 161 12.72 -3.06 -11.27
C PRO A 161 11.41 -3.81 -11.52
N PHE A 162 10.40 -3.58 -10.68
CA PHE A 162 9.09 -4.22 -10.79
C PHE A 162 7.99 -3.25 -11.28
N SER A 163 8.36 -2.03 -11.68
CA SER A 163 7.41 -0.99 -12.10
C SER A 163 6.30 -0.74 -11.06
N PHE A 164 6.64 -0.84 -9.77
CA PHE A 164 5.73 -0.72 -8.65
C PHE A 164 4.91 0.57 -8.70
N VAL A 165 5.54 1.73 -8.92
CA VAL A 165 4.82 3.01 -8.88
C VAL A 165 3.80 3.10 -10.02
N ASP A 166 4.19 2.63 -11.20
CA ASP A 166 3.30 2.59 -12.37
C ASP A 166 2.16 1.58 -12.19
N ALA A 167 2.46 0.39 -11.68
CA ALA A 167 1.47 -0.65 -11.41
C ALA A 167 0.46 -0.20 -10.34
N LEU A 168 0.93 0.42 -9.25
CA LEU A 168 0.10 0.99 -8.19
C LEU A 168 -0.83 2.06 -8.74
N ALA A 169 -0.29 3.03 -9.49
CA ALA A 169 -1.10 4.09 -10.09
C ALA A 169 -2.14 3.49 -11.04
N ARG A 170 -1.74 2.63 -11.98
CA ARG A 170 -2.65 2.05 -12.98
C ARG A 170 -3.77 1.23 -12.34
N SER A 171 -3.44 0.30 -11.45
CA SER A 171 -4.42 -0.59 -10.81
C SER A 171 -5.30 0.16 -9.82
N GLY A 172 -4.72 0.99 -8.94
CA GLY A 172 -5.50 1.72 -7.96
C GLY A 172 -6.40 2.80 -8.57
N CYS A 173 -5.97 3.45 -9.67
CA CYS A 173 -6.83 4.40 -10.39
C CYS A 173 -7.99 3.73 -11.13
N PHE A 174 -7.76 2.53 -11.65
CA PHE A 174 -8.84 1.73 -12.22
C PHE A 174 -9.80 1.27 -11.11
N ALA A 175 -9.28 0.70 -10.03
CA ALA A 175 -10.08 0.28 -8.88
C ALA A 175 -10.95 1.42 -8.34
N ARG A 176 -10.39 2.62 -8.16
CA ARG A 176 -11.15 3.80 -7.73
C ARG A 176 -12.23 4.23 -8.73
N THR A 177 -12.02 4.03 -10.03
CA THR A 177 -13.04 4.32 -11.04
C THR A 177 -14.27 3.43 -10.84
N VAL A 178 -14.08 2.18 -10.40
CA VAL A 178 -15.15 1.18 -10.32
C VAL A 178 -15.65 0.92 -8.90
N ASP A 179 -14.96 1.39 -7.86
CA ASP A 179 -15.21 1.07 -6.44
C ASP A 179 -16.66 1.37 -5.98
N ALA A 180 -17.21 2.51 -6.42
CA ALA A 180 -18.58 2.88 -6.11
C ALA A 180 -19.63 1.99 -6.79
N ASP A 181 -19.25 1.32 -7.88
CA ASP A 181 -20.15 0.67 -8.83
C ASP A 181 -19.95 -0.84 -8.95
N LEU A 182 -18.86 -1.38 -8.40
CA LEU A 182 -18.48 -2.78 -8.50
C LEU A 182 -17.94 -3.26 -7.15
N ALA A 183 -18.51 -4.34 -6.63
CA ALA A 183 -17.89 -5.12 -5.56
C ALA A 183 -17.61 -6.53 -6.07
N LEU A 184 -16.38 -7.01 -5.85
CA LEU A 184 -15.99 -8.38 -6.17
C LEU A 184 -15.77 -9.17 -4.88
N ARG A 185 -16.28 -10.40 -4.85
CA ARG A 185 -16.05 -11.36 -3.76
C ARG A 185 -15.63 -12.71 -4.32
N ILE A 186 -14.88 -13.45 -3.52
CA ILE A 186 -14.55 -14.85 -3.77
C ILE A 186 -15.26 -15.71 -2.72
N ASP A 187 -15.73 -16.88 -3.13
CA ASP A 187 -16.11 -17.97 -2.25
C ASP A 187 -15.42 -19.25 -2.72
N THR A 188 -15.02 -20.10 -1.77
CA THR A 188 -14.35 -21.37 -2.06
C THR A 188 -15.27 -22.52 -1.69
N SER A 189 -15.33 -23.55 -2.52
CA SER A 189 -16.06 -24.78 -2.21
C SER A 189 -15.44 -26.00 -2.88
N GLY A 190 -15.74 -27.18 -2.35
CA GLY A 190 -15.15 -28.42 -2.86
C GLY A 190 -13.65 -28.47 -2.63
N GLY A 191 -12.95 -29.24 -3.46
CA GLY A 191 -11.55 -29.58 -3.24
C GLY A 191 -11.42 -30.79 -2.32
N ALA A 192 -10.72 -31.81 -2.82
CA ALA A 192 -10.37 -33.01 -2.09
C ALA A 192 -9.01 -33.51 -2.57
N ALA A 193 -8.58 -34.69 -2.11
CA ALA A 193 -7.35 -35.30 -2.59
C ALA A 193 -7.39 -35.43 -4.13
N HIS A 194 -6.50 -34.70 -4.80
CA HIS A 194 -6.41 -34.62 -6.26
C HIS A 194 -7.67 -34.17 -7.01
N GLU A 195 -8.64 -33.57 -6.31
CA GLU A 195 -9.83 -32.98 -6.94
C GLU A 195 -9.74 -31.45 -6.87
N PRO A 196 -9.98 -30.72 -7.99
CA PRO A 196 -9.96 -29.27 -7.99
C PRO A 196 -10.92 -28.64 -6.96
N ALA A 197 -10.51 -27.52 -6.37
CA ALA A 197 -11.42 -26.64 -5.66
C ALA A 197 -12.19 -25.77 -6.66
N ARG A 198 -13.38 -25.30 -6.26
CA ARG A 198 -14.16 -24.33 -7.02
C ARG A 198 -14.10 -22.97 -6.37
N LEU A 199 -13.53 -22.01 -7.08
CA LEU A 199 -13.50 -20.60 -6.71
C LEU A 199 -14.66 -19.90 -7.42
N THR A 200 -15.62 -19.38 -6.66
CA THR A 200 -16.72 -18.59 -7.23
C THR A 200 -16.39 -17.12 -7.10
N ILE A 201 -16.10 -16.45 -8.21
CA ILE A 201 -15.97 -14.99 -8.24
C ILE A 201 -17.34 -14.41 -8.51
N THR A 202 -17.85 -13.60 -7.59
CA THR A 202 -19.10 -12.87 -7.77
C THR A 202 -18.84 -11.38 -7.90
N ALA A 203 -19.41 -10.79 -8.95
CA ALA A 203 -19.46 -9.37 -9.19
C ALA A 203 -20.86 -8.83 -8.85
N ASP A 204 -20.91 -7.88 -7.92
CA ASP A 204 -22.06 -7.02 -7.67
C ASP A 204 -21.89 -5.71 -8.44
N VAL A 205 -22.64 -5.58 -9.54
CA VAL A 205 -22.51 -4.47 -10.48
C VAL A 205 -23.67 -3.50 -10.25
N ARG A 206 -23.38 -2.40 -9.56
CA ARG A 206 -24.34 -1.34 -9.23
C ARG A 206 -24.39 -0.25 -10.31
N GLY A 207 -23.25 0.02 -10.95
CA GLY A 207 -23.13 1.04 -12.00
C GLY A 207 -23.12 0.46 -13.41
N ALA A 208 -22.19 0.94 -14.24
CA ALA A 208 -22.08 0.53 -15.64
C ALA A 208 -21.87 -0.99 -15.80
N PRO A 209 -22.42 -1.61 -16.87
CA PRO A 209 -22.18 -3.02 -17.13
C PRO A 209 -20.69 -3.29 -17.29
N ILE A 210 -20.26 -4.49 -16.89
CA ILE A 210 -18.87 -4.90 -16.97
C ILE A 210 -18.70 -6.16 -17.83
N VAL A 211 -17.47 -6.44 -18.20
CA VAL A 211 -17.03 -7.75 -18.66
C VAL A 211 -15.89 -8.23 -17.77
N LEU A 212 -16.05 -9.40 -17.17
CA LEU A 212 -14.96 -10.13 -16.53
C LEU A 212 -14.17 -10.85 -17.63
N ARG A 213 -12.93 -10.41 -17.86
CA ARG A 213 -12.06 -10.89 -18.97
C ARG A 213 -11.14 -12.01 -18.53
N SER A 214 -10.57 -11.93 -17.33
CA SER A 214 -9.74 -13.01 -16.79
C SER A 214 -9.64 -12.94 -15.29
N VAL A 215 -9.21 -14.05 -14.70
CA VAL A 215 -8.62 -14.09 -13.37
C VAL A 215 -7.21 -14.64 -13.51
N ASP A 216 -6.21 -13.94 -13.01
CA ASP A 216 -4.82 -14.36 -13.16
C ASP A 216 -4.50 -15.46 -12.14
N ALA A 217 -3.66 -16.42 -12.54
CA ALA A 217 -3.12 -17.43 -11.63
C ALA A 217 -2.24 -16.76 -10.57
N THR A 218 -2.08 -17.44 -9.44
CA THR A 218 -1.22 -17.00 -8.34
C THR A 218 -0.15 -18.04 -8.06
N ILE A 219 0.76 -17.71 -7.14
CA ILE A 219 1.76 -18.67 -6.66
C ILE A 219 1.14 -19.89 -5.96
N LEU A 220 -0.13 -19.81 -5.54
CA LEU A 220 -0.83 -20.90 -4.88
C LEU A 220 -1.88 -21.58 -5.75
N LEU A 221 -2.56 -20.86 -6.64
CA LEU A 221 -3.73 -21.35 -7.34
C LEU A 221 -3.59 -21.09 -8.84
N GLN A 222 -3.89 -22.11 -9.63
CA GLN A 222 -3.89 -22.02 -11.09
C GLN A 222 -5.02 -22.84 -11.71
N PRO A 223 -5.38 -22.59 -12.97
CA PRO A 223 -6.19 -23.48 -13.79
C PRO A 223 -5.67 -24.93 -13.82
N PRO A 224 -6.53 -25.95 -13.97
CA PRO A 224 -6.11 -27.36 -14.02
C PRO A 224 -5.17 -27.69 -15.19
N ASP A 225 -5.21 -26.90 -16.27
CA ASP A 225 -4.32 -27.01 -17.43
C ASP A 225 -3.00 -26.23 -17.25
N ALA A 226 -2.77 -25.66 -16.06
CA ALA A 226 -1.60 -24.86 -15.69
C ALA A 226 -1.38 -23.61 -16.55
N ALA A 227 -2.45 -23.04 -17.13
CA ALA A 227 -2.40 -21.73 -17.77
C ALA A 227 -2.13 -20.61 -16.75
N ASP A 228 -1.57 -19.48 -17.21
CA ASP A 228 -1.28 -18.32 -16.34
C ASP A 228 -2.54 -17.55 -15.90
N ALA A 229 -3.72 -17.91 -16.44
CA ALA A 229 -4.99 -17.27 -16.09
C ALA A 229 -6.19 -18.15 -16.46
N TRP A 230 -7.28 -17.99 -15.72
CA TRP A 230 -8.61 -18.38 -16.18
C TRP A 230 -9.10 -17.34 -17.17
N THR A 231 -9.06 -17.67 -18.47
CA THR A 231 -9.65 -16.80 -19.50
C THR A 231 -11.17 -16.83 -19.39
N LEU A 232 -11.77 -15.66 -19.27
CA LEU A 232 -13.21 -15.46 -19.19
C LEU A 232 -13.67 -14.60 -20.37
N ASP A 233 -14.97 -14.51 -20.55
CA ASP A 233 -15.58 -13.45 -21.36
C ASP A 233 -17.00 -13.19 -20.87
N ARG A 234 -17.13 -12.92 -19.56
CA ARG A 234 -18.43 -12.88 -18.89
C ARG A 234 -18.93 -11.46 -18.77
N SER A 235 -19.93 -11.12 -19.57
CA SER A 235 -20.70 -9.88 -19.38
C SER A 235 -21.60 -9.99 -18.14
N VAL A 236 -21.57 -8.96 -17.31
CA VAL A 236 -22.45 -8.80 -16.14
C VAL A 236 -23.21 -7.46 -16.29
N PRO A 237 -24.54 -7.49 -16.48
CA PRO A 237 -25.34 -6.28 -16.63
C PRO A 237 -25.32 -5.38 -15.38
N ALA A 238 -25.57 -4.09 -15.60
CA ALA A 238 -25.82 -3.12 -14.55
C ALA A 238 -27.01 -3.53 -13.66
N GLY A 239 -26.90 -3.27 -12.35
CA GLY A 239 -27.91 -3.59 -11.35
C GLY A 239 -28.08 -5.09 -11.06
N THR A 240 -27.08 -5.92 -11.38
CA THR A 240 -27.17 -7.38 -11.22
C THR A 240 -25.99 -7.98 -10.46
N LEU A 241 -26.22 -9.17 -9.92
CA LEU A 241 -25.18 -10.06 -9.42
C LEU A 241 -24.82 -11.08 -10.50
N GLY A 242 -23.56 -11.11 -10.91
CA GLY A 242 -23.01 -12.10 -11.83
C GLY A 242 -21.96 -12.96 -11.14
N SER A 243 -21.89 -14.25 -11.45
CA SER A 243 -20.84 -15.13 -10.93
C SER A 243 -20.20 -15.98 -12.01
N VAL A 244 -18.93 -16.31 -11.80
CA VAL A 244 -18.17 -17.30 -12.57
C VAL A 244 -17.55 -18.30 -11.58
N VAL A 245 -17.54 -19.56 -11.97
CA VAL A 245 -16.91 -20.63 -11.17
C VAL A 245 -15.63 -21.04 -11.89
N LEU A 246 -14.53 -21.06 -11.14
CA LEU A 246 -13.20 -21.41 -11.62
C LEU A 246 -12.79 -22.71 -10.93
N ASP A 247 -12.45 -23.73 -11.70
CA ASP A 247 -11.76 -24.90 -11.15
C ASP A 247 -10.31 -24.50 -10.88
N ALA A 248 -9.83 -24.75 -9.67
CA ALA A 248 -8.50 -24.37 -9.23
C ALA A 248 -7.75 -25.57 -8.65
N VAL A 249 -6.48 -25.68 -9.04
CA VAL A 249 -5.53 -26.64 -8.48
C VAL A 249 -4.34 -25.89 -7.88
N PRO A 250 -3.59 -26.50 -6.95
CA PRO A 250 -2.37 -25.90 -6.45
C PRO A 250 -1.34 -25.71 -7.57
N THR A 251 -0.72 -24.54 -7.64
CA THR A 251 0.38 -24.24 -8.59
C THR A 251 1.61 -25.11 -8.29
N ARG A 252 1.80 -25.45 -7.01
CA ARG A 252 2.92 -26.25 -6.50
C ARG A 252 2.52 -26.95 -5.20
N CYS A 253 3.10 -28.12 -4.95
CA CYS A 253 2.78 -28.97 -3.80
C CYS A 253 3.88 -29.05 -2.73
N ASP A 254 4.87 -28.16 -2.74
CA ASP A 254 5.87 -28.11 -1.68
C ASP A 254 5.37 -27.32 -0.46
N THR A 255 5.62 -27.87 0.73
CA THR A 255 5.20 -27.31 2.02
C THR A 255 5.75 -25.90 2.26
N HIS A 256 6.91 -25.58 1.68
CA HIS A 256 7.55 -24.28 1.84
C HIS A 256 6.74 -23.15 1.20
N ALA A 257 6.20 -23.38 0.00
CA ALA A 257 5.33 -22.42 -0.68
C ALA A 257 4.10 -22.04 0.15
N LEU A 258 3.48 -23.02 0.82
CA LEU A 258 2.32 -22.78 1.68
C LEU A 258 2.72 -22.08 2.99
N ALA A 259 3.81 -22.51 3.63
CA ALA A 259 4.26 -21.98 4.91
C ALA A 259 4.70 -20.50 4.84
N GLU A 260 5.28 -20.08 3.71
CA GLU A 260 5.75 -18.72 3.51
C GLU A 260 4.77 -17.82 2.75
N ASP A 261 3.59 -18.33 2.38
CA ASP A 261 2.68 -17.55 1.57
C ASP A 261 2.15 -16.30 2.30
N LYS A 262 2.26 -15.17 1.61
CA LYS A 262 1.79 -13.86 2.07
C LYS A 262 0.64 -13.31 1.23
N VAL A 263 0.59 -13.66 -0.06
CA VAL A 263 -0.27 -12.98 -1.04
C VAL A 263 -0.97 -13.92 -2.03
N GLY A 264 -0.71 -15.22 -1.99
CA GLY A 264 -1.19 -16.19 -2.98
C GLY A 264 -2.70 -16.40 -3.00
N THR A 265 -3.43 -15.89 -2.00
CA THR A 265 -4.90 -15.88 -1.96
C THR A 265 -5.52 -14.54 -2.39
N ARG A 266 -4.73 -13.67 -3.04
CA ARG A 266 -5.19 -12.44 -3.68
C ARG A 266 -5.22 -12.67 -5.19
N LEU A 267 -6.40 -12.69 -5.78
CA LEU A 267 -6.62 -13.00 -7.19
C LEU A 267 -6.81 -11.71 -7.98
N PRO A 268 -5.89 -11.37 -8.90
CA PRO A 268 -6.09 -10.26 -9.84
C PRO A 268 -7.19 -10.62 -10.83
N VAL A 269 -8.19 -9.76 -10.97
CA VAL A 269 -9.30 -9.92 -11.92
C VAL A 269 -9.24 -8.80 -12.96
N THR A 270 -9.12 -9.16 -14.23
CA THR A 270 -9.19 -8.19 -15.32
C THR A 270 -10.64 -7.89 -15.66
N VAL A 271 -11.02 -6.62 -15.50
CA VAL A 271 -12.36 -6.10 -15.72
C VAL A 271 -12.34 -5.06 -16.83
N GLU A 272 -13.35 -5.10 -17.70
CA GLU A 272 -13.64 -4.04 -18.65
C GLU A 272 -14.98 -3.38 -18.34
N THR A 273 -15.02 -2.06 -18.41
CA THR A 273 -16.24 -1.26 -18.25
C THR A 273 -16.11 0.07 -18.97
N ALA A 274 -17.20 0.54 -19.60
CA ALA A 274 -17.24 1.82 -20.32
C ALA A 274 -16.05 2.05 -21.29
N GLY A 275 -15.62 0.99 -21.98
CA GLY A 275 -14.49 1.04 -22.93
C GLY A 275 -13.10 1.16 -22.30
N ARG A 276 -12.98 1.00 -20.97
CA ARG A 276 -11.73 0.96 -20.22
C ARG A 276 -11.52 -0.43 -19.64
N GLN A 277 -10.27 -0.89 -19.61
CA GLN A 277 -9.88 -2.15 -18.99
C GLN A 277 -8.85 -1.91 -17.89
N GLY A 278 -8.93 -2.68 -16.81
CA GLY A 278 -7.93 -2.70 -15.75
C GLY A 278 -8.15 -3.83 -14.76
N THR A 279 -7.33 -3.87 -13.73
CA THR A 279 -7.28 -4.98 -12.76
C THR A 279 -7.89 -4.56 -11.42
N VAL A 280 -8.73 -5.42 -10.86
CA VAL A 280 -9.23 -5.33 -9.48
C VAL A 280 -8.80 -6.58 -8.73
N VAL A 281 -8.25 -6.44 -7.53
CA VAL A 281 -7.80 -7.59 -6.73
C VAL A 281 -8.91 -8.07 -5.82
N VAL A 282 -9.24 -9.36 -5.90
CA VAL A 282 -10.15 -10.04 -4.98
C VAL A 282 -9.33 -10.80 -3.95
N ALA A 283 -9.42 -10.38 -2.69
CA ALA A 283 -8.68 -11.00 -1.60
C ALA A 283 -9.59 -11.96 -0.81
N ALA A 284 -9.10 -13.18 -0.56
CA ALA A 284 -9.75 -14.08 0.39
C ALA A 284 -9.72 -13.50 1.81
N THR A 285 -10.80 -13.70 2.58
CA THR A 285 -10.82 -13.38 4.02
C THR A 285 -9.86 -14.30 4.79
N PRO A 286 -9.52 -14.01 6.06
CA PRO A 286 -8.72 -14.92 6.88
C PRO A 286 -9.29 -16.35 6.97
N GLU A 287 -10.62 -16.47 7.05
CA GLU A 287 -11.33 -17.75 7.08
C GLU A 287 -11.17 -18.49 5.75
N GLN A 288 -11.46 -17.82 4.63
CA GLN A 288 -11.32 -18.39 3.29
C GLN A 288 -9.87 -18.76 2.95
N LYS A 289 -8.91 -17.98 3.46
CA LYS A 289 -7.49 -18.29 3.35
C LYS A 289 -7.16 -19.61 4.05
N GLY A 290 -7.71 -19.83 5.24
CA GLY A 290 -7.59 -21.12 5.95
C GLY A 290 -8.20 -22.29 5.18
N GLU A 291 -9.36 -22.09 4.55
CA GLU A 291 -10.01 -23.10 3.70
C GLU A 291 -9.16 -23.45 2.47
N LEU A 292 -8.62 -22.44 1.78
CA LEU A 292 -7.73 -22.64 0.63
C LEU A 292 -6.45 -23.39 1.04
N TYR A 293 -5.88 -23.09 2.20
CA TYR A 293 -4.70 -23.78 2.71
C TYR A 293 -5.00 -25.25 3.06
N ALA A 294 -6.16 -25.51 3.66
CA ALA A 294 -6.62 -26.86 3.93
C ALA A 294 -6.83 -27.65 2.63
N PHE A 295 -7.44 -27.02 1.61
CA PHE A 295 -7.57 -27.59 0.27
C PHE A 295 -6.21 -27.95 -0.34
N ILE A 296 -5.25 -27.01 -0.38
CA ILE A 296 -3.93 -27.25 -0.95
C ILE A 296 -3.24 -28.42 -0.23
N THR A 297 -3.33 -28.46 1.10
CA THR A 297 -2.78 -29.55 1.91
C THR A 297 -3.42 -30.89 1.55
N ALA A 298 -4.75 -30.94 1.43
CA ALA A 298 -5.47 -32.16 1.07
C ALA A 298 -5.17 -32.62 -0.36
N TYR A 299 -5.11 -31.69 -1.31
CA TYR A 299 -4.82 -31.98 -2.72
C TYR A 299 -3.41 -32.56 -2.90
N CYS A 300 -2.44 -32.04 -2.15
CA CYS A 300 -1.03 -32.43 -2.23
C CYS A 300 -0.65 -33.58 -1.27
N ALA A 301 -1.57 -34.04 -0.42
CA ALA A 301 -1.35 -35.20 0.42
C ALA A 301 -1.21 -36.45 -0.47
N SER A 302 -0.01 -36.99 -0.51
CA SER A 302 0.34 -38.26 -1.16
C SER A 302 1.09 -39.16 -0.18
#